data_AF-A0A9C7Q2V8-F1
#
_entry.id   AF-A0A9C7Q2V8-F1
#
_cell.length_a   1.000
_cell.length_b   1.000
_cell.length_c   1.000
_cell.angle_alpha   90.00
_cell.angle_beta   90.00
_cell.angle_gamma   90.00
#
_symmetry.space_group_name_H-M   'P 1'
#
loop_
_entity.id
_entity.type
_entity.pdbx_description
1 polymer ?
#
loop_
_entity_poly.entity_id
_entity_poly.type
_entity_poly.pdbx_seq_one_letter_code
_entity_poly.pdbx_strand_id
1 'polypeptide(L)'
;MPILNLNNIPLVHCNGFGTKSFFIHQPIEYYKKRNSASLRCYKYTYCCARQPHIGCVPKVFCMIDQNTNIPNSKYNMMLFWGSLAVFGIYGIITLSRRKKLKRLQSGQLDLTKVKLQTFVKAEKAHNPSSNMDSFRKHVVQRGMACIVLAAGEGSRFKASVPKVIYPFNGKPLALYALEAARKVMNGAIPTLFVVGYEKELVLRTLGNQLAHVTQESRMGTGHAVYLAKNALPRDFSGDIIITYADNPGVDSSLLDRLIECHQRYKQEIGKKYAALILTGRMSYAGIGASAYGRIIRDSEDNVIDIVERKQIDRMEDESLKHFGCKVLSKQQLYQVEEFNSGIVIACSKPYFEALGNIYASQTQQDPPKYEYYATDFVSQLRSKGLLVRSFLIPEQETWKLEGANTVEELDKLGAKFWTMGGNR
;
A
#
# COMPACT_ATOMS: atom_id res chain seq x y z
N MET A 1 8.58 6.81 -43.59
CA MET A 1 9.56 5.72 -43.39
C MET A 1 9.86 5.11 -44.76
N PRO A 2 11.12 4.94 -45.18
CA PRO A 2 11.39 4.38 -46.49
C PRO A 2 10.97 2.90 -46.49
N ILE A 3 10.23 2.52 -47.53
CA ILE A 3 9.82 1.13 -47.79
C ILE A 3 11.10 0.37 -48.13
N LEU A 4 11.61 -0.40 -47.19
CA LEU A 4 12.79 -1.23 -47.40
C LEU A 4 12.45 -2.33 -48.41
N ASN A 5 13.19 -2.35 -49.52
CA ASN A 5 13.09 -3.36 -50.57
C ASN A 5 13.58 -4.71 -50.01
N LEU A 6 12.65 -5.64 -49.77
CA LEU A 6 12.86 -6.88 -49.01
C LEU A 6 13.55 -8.00 -49.81
N ASN A 7 13.82 -7.79 -51.10
CA ASN A 7 14.25 -8.87 -52.01
C ASN A 7 15.68 -9.38 -51.80
N ASN A 8 16.54 -8.66 -51.05
CA ASN A 8 17.94 -9.03 -50.84
C ASN A 8 18.33 -9.30 -49.38
N ILE A 9 17.36 -9.45 -48.47
CA ILE A 9 17.64 -9.79 -47.06
C ILE A 9 17.48 -11.31 -46.91
N PRO A 10 18.51 -12.06 -46.46
CA PRO A 10 18.40 -13.51 -46.32
C PRO A 10 17.31 -13.87 -45.32
N LEU A 11 16.27 -14.54 -45.81
CA LEU A 11 15.19 -15.10 -45.00
C LEU A 11 15.71 -16.35 -44.28
N VAL A 12 15.88 -16.25 -42.97
CA VAL A 12 16.25 -17.41 -42.15
C VAL A 12 14.96 -18.06 -41.62
N HIS A 13 14.64 -19.25 -42.13
CA HIS A 13 13.55 -20.08 -41.63
C HIS A 13 13.99 -20.91 -40.43
N CYS A 14 13.39 -20.69 -39.26
CA CYS A 14 13.62 -21.53 -38.08
C CYS A 14 12.57 -22.65 -38.04
N ASN A 15 12.95 -23.87 -38.42
CA ASN A 15 12.10 -25.05 -38.27
C ASN A 15 12.20 -25.58 -36.83
N GLY A 16 11.11 -25.46 -36.06
CA GLY A 16 11.04 -26.00 -34.70
C GLY A 16 9.85 -25.50 -33.86
N PHE A 17 9.32 -24.31 -34.14
CA PHE A 17 8.12 -23.80 -33.47
C PHE A 17 7.36 -22.88 -34.43
N GLY A 18 6.33 -23.40 -35.10
CA GLY A 18 5.29 -22.66 -35.84
C GLY A 18 5.73 -21.37 -36.55
N THR A 19 6.08 -21.50 -37.85
CA THR A 19 6.16 -20.44 -38.88
C THR A 19 6.25 -18.98 -38.40
N LYS A 20 7.47 -18.50 -38.12
CA LYS A 20 7.79 -17.08 -37.91
C LYS A 20 9.07 -16.69 -38.67
N SER A 21 9.02 -15.57 -39.40
CA SER A 21 10.13 -15.02 -40.22
C SER A 21 10.64 -13.69 -39.64
N PHE A 22 11.91 -13.33 -39.86
CA PHE A 22 12.55 -12.14 -39.29
C PHE A 22 13.46 -11.44 -40.32
N PHE A 23 13.68 -10.12 -40.18
CA PHE A 23 14.56 -9.31 -41.04
C PHE A 23 15.69 -8.66 -40.23
N ILE A 24 16.92 -8.73 -40.75
CA ILE A 24 18.11 -8.08 -40.14
C ILE A 24 18.47 -6.83 -40.95
N HIS A 25 18.48 -5.66 -40.30
CA HIS A 25 18.73 -4.36 -40.94
C HIS A 25 20.05 -3.78 -40.47
N GLN A 26 21.14 -4.24 -41.08
CA GLN A 26 22.52 -3.73 -40.99
C GLN A 26 23.17 -3.60 -39.58
N PRO A 27 24.48 -3.84 -39.47
CA PRO A 27 25.23 -3.64 -38.22
C PRO A 27 25.20 -2.18 -37.75
N ILE A 28 25.11 -1.98 -36.43
CA ILE A 28 25.42 -0.69 -35.80
C ILE A 28 26.60 -0.96 -34.88
N GLU A 29 27.80 -0.59 -35.32
CA GLU A 29 29.01 -0.78 -34.53
C GLU A 29 29.01 0.16 -33.32
N TYR A 30 29.10 -0.41 -32.12
CA TYR A 30 29.18 0.34 -30.87
C TYR A 30 30.38 -0.18 -30.07
N TYR A 31 31.43 0.63 -29.94
CA TYR A 31 32.64 0.24 -29.25
C TYR A 31 32.56 0.61 -27.76
N LYS A 32 32.62 -0.38 -26.86
CA LYS A 32 32.84 -0.14 -25.43
C LYS A 32 33.90 -1.09 -24.88
N LYS A 33 35.05 -0.54 -24.51
CA LYS A 33 36.23 -1.30 -24.05
C LYS A 33 36.14 -1.51 -22.53
N ARG A 34 35.96 -2.76 -22.08
CA ARG A 34 36.29 -3.18 -20.71
C ARG A 34 36.82 -4.62 -20.79
N ASN A 35 38.05 -4.83 -20.33
CA ASN A 35 38.74 -6.13 -20.28
C ASN A 35 38.84 -6.87 -21.64
N SER A 36 39.52 -6.23 -22.61
CA SER A 36 40.06 -6.86 -23.83
C SER A 36 39.07 -7.42 -24.87
N ALA A 37 37.75 -7.34 -24.67
CA ALA A 37 36.74 -7.80 -25.63
C ALA A 37 36.12 -6.67 -26.46
N SER A 38 36.11 -6.83 -27.78
CA SER A 38 35.31 -6.02 -28.71
C SER A 38 33.89 -6.61 -28.81
N LEU A 39 32.88 -5.75 -28.84
CA LEU A 39 31.48 -6.14 -28.93
C LEU A 39 30.89 -5.46 -30.18
N ARG A 40 30.43 -6.26 -31.15
CA ARG A 40 29.82 -5.78 -32.40
C ARG A 40 28.31 -6.02 -32.35
N CYS A 41 27.53 -4.95 -32.34
CA CYS A 41 26.07 -5.03 -32.24
C CYS A 41 25.38 -4.89 -33.61
N TYR A 42 24.23 -5.54 -33.76
CA TYR A 42 23.40 -5.57 -34.94
C TYR A 42 21.97 -5.20 -34.54
N LYS A 43 21.38 -4.24 -35.23
CA LYS A 43 19.97 -3.90 -35.04
C LYS A 43 19.15 -4.71 -36.05
N TYR A 44 18.11 -5.38 -35.58
CA TYR A 44 17.21 -6.14 -36.43
C TYR A 44 15.76 -5.83 -36.08
N THR A 45 14.86 -6.01 -37.04
CA THR A 45 13.46 -5.65 -36.86
C THR A 45 12.61 -6.93 -36.93
N TYR A 46 11.88 -7.18 -35.85
CA TYR A 46 11.00 -8.33 -35.70
C TYR A 46 9.61 -7.99 -36.26
N CYS A 47 9.09 -8.80 -37.19
CA CYS A 47 7.69 -8.70 -37.65
C CYS A 47 7.00 -10.06 -37.50
N CYS A 48 5.80 -10.09 -36.93
CA CYS A 48 5.03 -11.32 -36.79
C CYS A 48 4.29 -11.64 -38.10
N ALA A 49 4.64 -12.74 -38.77
CA ALA A 49 4.06 -13.11 -40.08
C ALA A 49 2.53 -13.32 -40.06
N ARG A 50 1.93 -13.63 -38.89
CA ARG A 50 0.48 -13.84 -38.76
C ARG A 50 -0.34 -12.57 -38.48
N GLN A 51 0.30 -11.47 -38.07
CA GLN A 51 -0.40 -10.21 -37.74
C GLN A 51 0.46 -9.00 -38.16
N PRO A 52 0.51 -8.67 -39.46
CA PRO A 52 1.37 -7.61 -39.98
C PRO A 52 0.98 -6.20 -39.48
N HIS A 53 -0.23 -6.02 -38.95
CA HIS A 53 -0.74 -4.72 -38.47
C HIS A 53 -0.27 -4.33 -37.06
N ILE A 54 0.32 -5.26 -36.29
CA ILE A 54 0.71 -5.03 -34.88
C ILE A 54 2.03 -4.25 -34.77
N GLY A 55 2.64 -3.88 -35.91
CA GLY A 55 3.84 -3.07 -35.94
C GLY A 55 5.10 -3.91 -35.67
N CYS A 56 6.16 -3.61 -36.41
CA CYS A 56 7.41 -4.31 -36.25
C CYS A 56 8.23 -3.70 -35.11
N VAL A 57 8.82 -4.56 -34.27
CA VAL A 57 9.54 -4.14 -33.06
C VAL A 57 11.05 -4.19 -33.34
N PRO A 58 11.78 -3.06 -33.26
CA PRO A 58 13.23 -3.07 -33.39
C PRO A 58 13.88 -3.71 -32.16
N LYS A 59 14.85 -4.59 -32.38
CA LYS A 59 15.68 -5.24 -31.37
C LYS A 59 17.16 -5.07 -31.71
N VAL A 60 18.02 -5.19 -30.70
CA VAL A 60 19.48 -5.17 -30.86
C VAL A 60 20.03 -6.50 -30.37
N PHE A 61 20.88 -7.13 -31.17
CA PHE A 61 21.67 -8.29 -30.83
C PHE A 61 23.15 -7.90 -30.82
N CYS A 62 23.96 -8.43 -29.91
CA CYS A 62 25.38 -8.12 -29.87
C CYS A 62 26.22 -9.38 -29.86
N MET A 63 27.24 -9.40 -30.72
CA MET A 63 28.26 -10.44 -30.80
C MET A 63 29.55 -9.93 -30.16
N ILE A 64 30.28 -10.81 -29.50
CA ILE A 64 31.63 -10.50 -29.02
C ILE A 64 32.56 -10.86 -30.16
N ASP A 65 33.27 -9.87 -30.70
CA ASP A 65 34.22 -10.06 -31.78
C ASP A 65 35.59 -10.31 -31.16
N GLN A 66 36.14 -11.52 -31.30
CA GLN A 66 37.53 -11.79 -30.98
C GLN A 66 38.10 -12.85 -31.93
N ASN A 67 39.27 -12.51 -32.51
CA ASN A 67 40.19 -13.34 -33.31
C ASN A 67 40.57 -14.68 -32.64
N THR A 68 39.62 -15.59 -32.39
CA THR A 68 39.93 -16.92 -31.89
C THR A 68 39.09 -17.99 -32.61
N ASN A 69 39.81 -18.92 -33.23
CA ASN A 69 39.31 -20.10 -33.95
C ASN A 69 38.43 -20.98 -33.04
N ILE A 70 37.10 -20.87 -33.15
CA ILE A 70 36.15 -21.79 -32.50
C ILE A 70 35.34 -22.52 -33.58
N PRO A 71 35.24 -23.88 -33.57
CA PRO A 71 34.58 -24.65 -34.63
C PRO A 71 33.08 -24.39 -34.75
N ASN A 72 32.56 -24.45 -35.98
CA ASN A 72 31.18 -24.13 -36.40
C ASN A 72 30.06 -24.87 -35.63
N SER A 73 30.33 -25.96 -34.91
CA SER A 73 29.31 -26.71 -34.15
C SER A 73 28.78 -25.96 -32.91
N LYS A 74 29.49 -24.95 -32.41
CA LYS A 74 29.02 -24.10 -31.28
C LYS A 74 28.12 -22.93 -31.69
N TYR A 75 28.09 -22.55 -32.97
CA TYR A 75 27.26 -21.44 -33.46
C TYR A 75 25.76 -21.75 -33.42
N ASN A 76 25.35 -22.98 -33.77
CA ASN A 76 23.96 -23.41 -33.67
C ASN A 76 23.47 -23.54 -32.22
N MET A 77 24.37 -23.81 -31.27
CA MET A 77 24.04 -23.83 -29.85
C MET A 77 23.78 -22.41 -29.32
N MET A 78 24.53 -21.39 -29.78
CA MET A 78 24.33 -20.01 -29.30
C MET A 78 23.04 -19.34 -29.81
N LEU A 79 22.52 -19.69 -31.00
CA LEU A 79 21.21 -19.20 -31.47
C LEU A 79 20.04 -19.81 -30.66
N PHE A 80 20.19 -21.07 -30.25
CA PHE A 80 19.26 -21.70 -29.31
C PHE A 80 19.31 -21.01 -27.94
N TRP A 81 20.51 -20.66 -27.47
CA TRP A 81 20.72 -19.97 -26.20
C TRP A 81 20.37 -18.48 -26.22
N GLY A 82 20.38 -17.78 -27.35
CA GLY A 82 19.90 -16.40 -27.45
C GLY A 82 18.37 -16.30 -27.33
N SER A 83 17.67 -17.28 -27.93
CA SER A 83 16.23 -17.47 -27.79
C SER A 83 15.87 -17.90 -26.36
N LEU A 84 16.63 -18.83 -25.78
CA LEU A 84 16.58 -19.23 -24.37
C LEU A 84 17.15 -18.17 -23.42
N ALA A 85 17.87 -17.14 -23.85
CA ALA A 85 18.32 -16.06 -22.98
C ALA A 85 17.25 -15.00 -22.89
N VAL A 86 16.47 -14.75 -23.94
CA VAL A 86 15.29 -13.88 -23.81
C VAL A 86 14.15 -14.62 -23.12
N PHE A 87 13.84 -15.87 -23.51
CA PHE A 87 12.85 -16.71 -22.81
C PHE A 87 13.33 -17.21 -21.46
N GLY A 88 14.64 -17.33 -21.24
CA GLY A 88 15.22 -17.71 -19.96
C GLY A 88 15.49 -16.50 -19.10
N ILE A 89 15.75 -15.30 -19.59
CA ILE A 89 15.73 -14.11 -18.72
C ILE A 89 14.27 -13.76 -18.39
N TYR A 90 13.34 -13.74 -19.35
CA TYR A 90 11.92 -13.56 -19.02
C TYR A 90 11.37 -14.74 -18.22
N GLY A 91 11.77 -15.97 -18.54
CA GLY A 91 11.39 -17.20 -17.86
C GLY A 91 12.00 -17.30 -16.48
N ILE A 92 13.27 -16.99 -16.28
CA ILE A 92 13.96 -16.89 -14.97
C ILE A 92 13.41 -15.71 -14.19
N ILE A 93 13.10 -14.55 -14.79
CA ILE A 93 12.45 -13.44 -14.09
C ILE A 93 11.04 -13.85 -13.65
N THR A 94 10.28 -14.57 -14.49
CA THR A 94 8.91 -14.99 -14.20
C THR A 94 8.87 -16.19 -13.24
N LEU A 95 9.80 -17.14 -13.36
CA LEU A 95 10.02 -18.25 -12.43
C LEU A 95 10.62 -17.74 -11.12
N SER A 96 11.50 -16.75 -11.13
CA SER A 96 12.03 -16.09 -9.92
C SER A 96 10.93 -15.33 -9.22
N ARG A 97 10.10 -14.57 -9.95
CA ARG A 97 8.90 -13.92 -9.39
C ARG A 97 7.90 -14.94 -8.85
N ARG A 98 7.60 -16.02 -9.58
CA ARG A 98 6.70 -17.10 -9.11
C ARG A 98 7.28 -17.88 -7.93
N LYS A 99 8.59 -18.18 -7.91
CA LYS A 99 9.28 -18.80 -6.76
C LYS A 99 9.34 -17.85 -5.57
N LYS A 100 9.55 -16.56 -5.79
CA LYS A 100 9.52 -15.51 -4.75
C LYS A 100 8.10 -15.32 -4.21
N LEU A 101 7.06 -15.32 -5.05
CA LEU A 101 5.66 -15.37 -4.64
C LEU A 101 5.36 -16.64 -3.84
N LYS A 102 5.75 -17.82 -4.35
CA LYS A 102 5.53 -19.09 -3.65
C LYS A 102 6.22 -19.10 -2.28
N ARG A 103 7.43 -18.54 -2.18
CA ARG A 103 8.17 -18.38 -0.92
C ARG A 103 7.55 -17.34 0.02
N LEU A 104 7.01 -16.24 -0.52
CA LEU A 104 6.24 -15.25 0.24
C LEU A 104 4.95 -15.87 0.80
N GLN A 105 4.25 -16.66 -0.02
CA GLN A 105 3.01 -17.37 0.34
C GLN A 105 3.28 -18.55 1.28
N SER A 106 4.45 -19.18 1.21
CA SER A 106 4.84 -20.30 2.07
C SER A 106 5.59 -19.87 3.35
N GLY A 107 5.62 -18.57 3.68
CA GLY A 107 6.32 -18.05 4.87
C GLY A 107 7.85 -18.21 4.87
N GLN A 108 8.46 -18.57 3.73
CA GLN A 108 9.91 -18.78 3.59
C GLN A 108 10.71 -17.50 3.34
N LEU A 109 10.06 -16.34 3.24
CA LEU A 109 10.71 -15.05 3.09
C LEU A 109 10.56 -14.22 4.36
N ASP A 110 11.69 -13.76 4.89
CA ASP A 110 11.74 -12.79 5.98
C ASP A 110 11.22 -11.43 5.48
N LEU A 111 9.97 -11.11 5.85
CA LEU A 111 9.27 -9.89 5.41
C LEU A 111 9.78 -8.63 6.11
N THR A 112 10.58 -8.75 7.17
CA THR A 112 11.28 -7.60 7.77
C THR A 112 12.28 -6.97 6.79
N LYS A 113 12.64 -7.67 5.71
CA LYS A 113 13.55 -7.21 4.65
C LYS A 113 12.85 -6.88 3.34
N VAL A 114 11.52 -6.98 3.28
CA VAL A 114 10.74 -6.73 2.06
C VAL A 114 9.90 -5.48 2.24
N LYS A 115 10.18 -4.45 1.44
CA LYS A 115 9.35 -3.24 1.38
C LYS A 115 7.92 -3.56 0.96
N LEU A 116 6.94 -2.90 1.58
CA LEU A 116 5.52 -3.11 1.30
C LEU A 116 5.16 -3.01 -0.19
N GLN A 117 5.69 -2.01 -0.90
CA GLN A 117 5.43 -1.87 -2.34
C GLN A 117 5.87 -3.07 -3.17
N THR A 118 6.93 -3.77 -2.73
CA THR A 118 7.46 -4.97 -3.40
C THR A 118 6.54 -6.15 -3.15
N PHE A 119 6.03 -6.27 -1.92
CA PHE A 119 5.04 -7.28 -1.55
C PHE A 119 3.76 -7.11 -2.37
N VAL A 120 3.17 -5.92 -2.38
CA VAL A 120 1.91 -5.65 -3.10
C VAL A 120 2.04 -5.83 -4.62
N LYS A 121 3.18 -5.46 -5.22
CA LYS A 121 3.44 -5.73 -6.65
C LYS A 121 3.54 -7.23 -6.98
N ALA A 122 3.93 -8.05 -6.01
CA ALA A 122 4.01 -9.50 -6.17
C ALA A 122 2.63 -10.15 -5.97
N GLU A 123 1.78 -9.60 -5.11
CA GLU A 123 0.40 -10.05 -4.97
C GLU A 123 -0.35 -9.87 -6.31
N LYS A 124 -1.22 -10.83 -6.67
CA LYS A 124 -1.99 -10.75 -7.93
C LYS A 124 -2.81 -9.46 -7.94
N ALA A 125 -2.96 -8.85 -9.10
CA ALA A 125 -3.85 -7.70 -9.27
C ALA A 125 -5.27 -8.10 -8.81
N HIS A 126 -5.79 -7.38 -7.83
CA HIS A 126 -7.13 -7.62 -7.30
C HIS A 126 -8.14 -7.03 -8.28
N ASN A 127 -9.23 -7.74 -8.53
CA ASN A 127 -10.33 -7.22 -9.34
C ASN A 127 -11.06 -6.16 -8.52
N PRO A 128 -10.99 -4.87 -8.90
CA PRO A 128 -11.80 -3.86 -8.25
C PRO A 128 -13.29 -4.14 -8.52
N SER A 129 -14.16 -3.66 -7.61
CA SER A 129 -15.61 -3.72 -7.77
C SER A 129 -16.08 -3.11 -9.11
N SER A 130 -17.22 -3.55 -9.64
CA SER A 130 -17.84 -2.99 -10.85
C SER A 130 -18.05 -1.46 -10.80
N ASN A 131 -18.21 -0.87 -9.61
CA ASN A 131 -18.46 0.55 -9.42
C ASN A 131 -17.20 1.44 -9.34
N MET A 132 -16.03 0.89 -9.68
CA MET A 132 -14.76 1.60 -9.53
C MET A 132 -14.63 2.83 -10.42
N ASP A 133 -15.23 2.85 -11.61
CA ASP A 133 -15.14 3.99 -12.52
C ASP A 133 -15.93 5.20 -12.00
N SER A 134 -17.12 4.97 -11.46
CA SER A 134 -17.90 6.00 -10.77
C SER A 134 -17.14 6.55 -9.56
N PHE A 135 -16.56 5.67 -8.73
CA PHE A 135 -15.72 6.07 -7.61
C PHE A 135 -14.55 6.96 -8.07
N ARG A 136 -13.76 6.51 -9.05
CA ARG A 136 -12.61 7.27 -9.58
C ARG A 136 -13.01 8.63 -10.13
N LYS A 137 -14.13 8.72 -10.84
CA LYS A 137 -14.66 9.98 -11.35
C LYS A 137 -14.95 10.96 -10.21
N HIS A 138 -15.67 10.52 -9.18
CA HIS A 138 -15.97 11.35 -8.02
C HIS A 138 -14.71 11.73 -7.22
N VAL A 139 -13.73 10.84 -7.11
CA VAL A 139 -12.44 11.13 -6.45
C VAL A 139 -11.72 12.29 -7.14
N VAL A 140 -11.67 12.28 -8.47
CA VAL A 140 -11.07 13.38 -9.25
C VAL A 140 -11.86 14.67 -9.04
N GLN A 141 -13.19 14.63 -9.13
CA GLN A 141 -14.03 15.81 -8.97
C GLN A 141 -13.93 16.43 -7.58
N ARG A 142 -13.91 15.59 -6.54
CA ARG A 142 -13.85 16.05 -5.14
C ARG A 142 -12.43 16.44 -4.71
N GLY A 143 -11.40 15.95 -5.41
CA GLY A 143 -10.00 16.09 -5.02
C GLY A 143 -9.65 15.35 -3.72
N MET A 144 -10.50 14.41 -3.30
CA MET A 144 -10.38 13.70 -2.03
C MET A 144 -10.99 12.30 -2.10
N ALA A 145 -10.45 11.35 -1.34
CA ALA A 145 -11.05 10.04 -1.14
C ALA A 145 -11.04 9.63 0.34
N CYS A 146 -12.06 8.89 0.78
CA CYS A 146 -12.09 8.25 2.10
C CYS A 146 -11.79 6.76 1.94
N ILE A 147 -10.87 6.22 2.72
CA ILE A 147 -10.46 4.82 2.73
C ILE A 147 -10.85 4.25 4.09
N VAL A 148 -11.82 3.34 4.09
CA VAL A 148 -12.34 2.70 5.32
C VAL A 148 -11.75 1.30 5.45
N LEU A 149 -11.00 1.07 6.52
CA LEU A 149 -10.39 -0.22 6.81
C LEU A 149 -11.42 -1.14 7.49
N ALA A 150 -11.77 -2.24 6.81
CA ALA A 150 -12.83 -3.17 7.22
C ALA A 150 -12.44 -4.65 6.99
N ALA A 151 -11.15 -4.96 6.85
CA ALA A 151 -10.66 -6.30 6.48
C ALA A 151 -10.34 -7.21 7.66
N GLY A 152 -10.34 -6.65 8.88
CA GLY A 152 -9.98 -7.37 10.10
C GLY A 152 -11.01 -8.44 10.49
N GLU A 153 -10.52 -9.56 11.01
CA GLU A 153 -11.36 -10.67 11.53
C GLU A 153 -12.16 -10.27 12.77
N GLY A 154 -11.54 -9.46 13.64
CA GLY A 154 -12.07 -9.25 14.98
C GLY A 154 -12.13 -10.54 15.79
N SER A 155 -11.07 -11.35 15.79
CA SER A 155 -11.05 -12.66 16.48
C SER A 155 -11.39 -12.61 17.97
N ARG A 156 -11.21 -11.45 18.61
CA ARG A 156 -11.62 -11.18 20.01
C ARG A 156 -13.11 -10.85 20.19
N PHE A 157 -13.81 -10.53 19.10
CA PHE A 157 -15.20 -10.08 19.07
C PHE A 157 -16.20 -11.24 19.24
N LYS A 158 -15.79 -12.49 18.98
CA LYS A 158 -16.55 -13.73 19.28
C LYS A 158 -18.06 -13.67 18.96
N ALA A 159 -18.41 -13.14 17.79
CA ALA A 159 -19.79 -13.10 17.29
C ALA A 159 -19.96 -14.01 16.08
N SER A 160 -21.22 -14.34 15.74
CA SER A 160 -21.58 -15.15 14.57
C SER A 160 -21.45 -14.41 13.24
N VAL A 161 -21.23 -13.08 13.29
CA VAL A 161 -21.03 -12.22 12.11
C VAL A 161 -19.76 -11.37 12.28
N PRO A 162 -19.13 -10.93 11.18
CA PRO A 162 -17.97 -10.06 11.22
C PRO A 162 -18.27 -8.77 11.98
N LYS A 163 -17.31 -8.32 12.80
CA LYS A 163 -17.42 -7.11 13.63
C LYS A 163 -17.95 -5.89 12.87
N VAL A 164 -17.46 -5.68 11.66
CA VAL A 164 -17.78 -4.50 10.83
C VAL A 164 -19.24 -4.46 10.37
N ILE A 165 -19.95 -5.58 10.37
CA ILE A 165 -21.39 -5.63 10.09
C ILE A 165 -22.23 -5.96 11.31
N TYR A 166 -21.60 -6.14 12.47
CA TYR A 166 -22.32 -6.35 13.71
C TYR A 166 -23.21 -5.11 13.99
N PRO A 167 -24.48 -5.31 14.38
CA PRO A 167 -25.37 -4.19 14.66
C PRO A 167 -24.88 -3.38 15.87
N PHE A 168 -24.70 -2.09 15.68
CA PHE A 168 -24.49 -1.09 16.72
C PHE A 168 -25.64 -0.10 16.65
N ASN A 169 -26.43 0.01 17.73
CA ASN A 169 -27.66 0.81 17.76
C ASN A 169 -28.58 0.56 16.54
N GLY A 170 -28.78 -0.72 16.19
CA GLY A 170 -29.67 -1.14 15.10
C GLY A 170 -29.09 -0.99 13.69
N LYS A 171 -27.84 -0.51 13.55
CA LYS A 171 -27.19 -0.30 12.24
C LYS A 171 -25.84 -1.02 12.16
N PRO A 172 -25.47 -1.65 11.01
CA PRO A 172 -24.14 -2.19 10.82
C PRO A 172 -23.03 -1.18 11.11
N LEU A 173 -22.02 -1.58 11.91
CA LEU A 173 -20.96 -0.69 12.41
C LEU A 173 -20.24 0.09 11.30
N ALA A 174 -19.91 -0.56 10.19
CA ALA A 174 -19.22 0.04 9.06
C ALA A 174 -20.03 1.16 8.35
N LEU A 175 -21.36 1.20 8.50
CA LEU A 175 -22.17 2.24 7.89
C LEU A 175 -22.00 3.60 8.58
N TYR A 176 -21.55 3.64 9.83
CA TYR A 176 -21.24 4.89 10.52
C TYR A 176 -20.11 5.66 9.80
N ALA A 177 -19.04 4.96 9.41
CA ALA A 177 -17.95 5.56 8.64
C ALA A 177 -18.41 6.03 7.24
N LEU A 178 -19.28 5.28 6.58
CA LEU A 178 -19.86 5.67 5.30
C LEU A 178 -20.72 6.93 5.41
N GLU A 179 -21.56 7.01 6.45
CA GLU A 179 -22.40 8.17 6.69
C GLU A 179 -21.59 9.41 7.05
N ALA A 180 -20.58 9.28 7.90
CA ALA A 180 -19.68 10.38 8.26
C ALA A 180 -19.03 10.98 6.99
N ALA A 181 -18.52 10.13 6.10
CA ALA A 181 -17.91 10.55 4.84
C ALA A 181 -18.93 11.13 3.83
N ARG A 182 -20.21 10.74 3.89
CA ARG A 182 -21.26 11.27 3.01
C ARG A 182 -21.82 12.61 3.46
N LYS A 183 -21.87 12.84 4.78
CA LYS A 183 -22.56 13.98 5.41
C LYS A 183 -21.64 15.17 5.75
N VAL A 184 -20.37 15.14 5.35
CA VAL A 184 -19.48 16.30 5.46
C VAL A 184 -20.02 17.50 4.69
N MET A 185 -19.88 18.70 5.27
CA MET A 185 -20.55 19.92 4.80
C MET A 185 -20.22 20.28 3.35
N ASN A 186 -18.97 20.07 2.93
CA ASN A 186 -18.48 20.43 1.59
C ASN A 186 -18.66 19.31 0.55
N GLY A 187 -19.77 18.58 0.66
CA GLY A 187 -20.14 17.51 -0.26
C GLY A 187 -19.48 16.16 0.06
N ALA A 188 -20.24 15.10 -0.24
CA ALA A 188 -19.87 13.72 0.03
C ALA A 188 -18.48 13.37 -0.48
N ILE A 189 -17.69 12.73 0.38
CA ILE A 189 -16.39 12.19 0.02
C ILE A 189 -16.61 10.80 -0.59
N PRO A 190 -16.07 10.52 -1.78
CA PRO A 190 -16.12 9.18 -2.35
C PRO A 190 -15.34 8.22 -1.47
N THR A 191 -16.01 7.13 -1.06
CA THR A 191 -15.51 6.19 -0.06
C THR A 191 -15.17 4.85 -0.68
N LEU A 192 -13.98 4.34 -0.36
CA LEU A 192 -13.47 3.02 -0.70
C LEU A 192 -13.35 2.17 0.56
N PHE A 193 -13.97 0.98 0.55
CA PHE A 193 -13.78 0.00 1.62
C PHE A 193 -12.63 -0.96 1.31
N VAL A 194 -11.78 -1.21 2.29
CA VAL A 194 -10.82 -2.32 2.25
C VAL A 194 -11.41 -3.48 3.03
N VAL A 195 -11.90 -4.50 2.32
CA VAL A 195 -12.59 -5.67 2.91
C VAL A 195 -11.70 -6.90 2.89
N GLY A 196 -11.99 -7.91 3.71
CA GLY A 196 -11.15 -9.11 3.84
C GLY A 196 -11.94 -10.27 4.39
N TYR A 197 -11.89 -10.46 5.71
CA TYR A 197 -12.64 -11.53 6.39
C TYR A 197 -14.13 -11.49 6.04
N GLU A 198 -14.67 -12.63 5.58
CA GLU A 198 -16.07 -12.79 5.13
C GLU A 198 -16.58 -11.67 4.21
N LYS A 199 -15.73 -11.20 3.29
CA LYS A 199 -16.03 -10.07 2.38
C LYS A 199 -17.38 -10.20 1.67
N GLU A 200 -17.79 -11.40 1.26
CA GLU A 200 -19.06 -11.61 0.56
C GLU A 200 -20.26 -11.30 1.46
N LEU A 201 -20.19 -11.64 2.75
CA LEU A 201 -21.22 -11.27 3.71
C LEU A 201 -21.20 -9.76 3.99
N VAL A 202 -20.00 -9.19 4.19
CA VAL A 202 -19.83 -7.75 4.42
C VAL A 202 -20.41 -6.93 3.26
N LEU A 203 -20.06 -7.27 2.02
CA LEU A 203 -20.53 -6.56 0.82
C LEU A 203 -22.03 -6.70 0.61
N ARG A 204 -22.61 -7.89 0.87
CA ARG A 204 -24.07 -8.07 0.81
C ARG A 204 -24.80 -7.19 1.82
N THR A 205 -24.29 -7.09 3.04
CA THR A 205 -24.91 -6.29 4.09
C THR A 205 -24.77 -4.79 3.87
N LEU A 206 -23.59 -4.33 3.43
CA LEU A 206 -23.33 -2.89 3.22
C LEU A 206 -23.84 -2.39 1.87
N GLY A 207 -24.14 -3.30 0.94
CA GLY A 207 -24.66 -3.03 -0.39
C GLY A 207 -23.63 -3.28 -1.49
N ASN A 208 -24.02 -4.05 -2.50
CA ASN A 208 -23.17 -4.49 -3.62
C ASN A 208 -22.59 -3.35 -4.46
N GLN A 209 -23.08 -2.11 -4.28
CA GLN A 209 -22.63 -0.94 -5.03
C GLN A 209 -21.43 -0.20 -4.39
N LEU A 210 -20.93 -0.66 -3.24
CA LEU A 210 -19.80 -0.02 -2.59
C LEU A 210 -18.49 -0.29 -3.34
N ALA A 211 -17.76 0.81 -3.61
CA ALA A 211 -16.40 0.72 -4.11
C ALA A 211 -15.53 0.05 -3.04
N HIS A 212 -14.84 -1.02 -3.43
CA HIS A 212 -14.00 -1.74 -2.51
C HIS A 212 -12.76 -2.35 -3.18
N VAL A 213 -11.80 -2.68 -2.34
CA VAL A 213 -10.66 -3.56 -2.65
C VAL A 213 -10.60 -4.67 -1.60
N THR A 214 -10.13 -5.84 -2.01
CA THR A 214 -9.97 -6.96 -1.09
C THR A 214 -8.54 -7.05 -0.57
N GLN A 215 -8.38 -7.28 0.73
CA GLN A 215 -7.13 -7.61 1.39
C GLN A 215 -7.11 -9.11 1.72
N GLU A 216 -6.62 -9.93 0.79
CA GLU A 216 -6.59 -11.39 0.95
C GLU A 216 -5.58 -11.82 2.03
N SER A 217 -4.33 -11.34 1.94
CA SER A 217 -3.23 -11.79 2.80
C SER A 217 -3.20 -11.16 4.20
N ARG A 218 -4.14 -10.26 4.56
CA ARG A 218 -4.29 -9.59 5.89
C ARG A 218 -2.98 -9.22 6.64
N MET A 219 -1.98 -8.74 5.89
CA MET A 219 -0.62 -8.42 6.38
C MET A 219 -0.51 -7.09 7.16
N GLY A 220 -1.53 -6.70 7.92
CA GLY A 220 -1.55 -5.48 8.72
C GLY A 220 -2.20 -4.25 8.05
N THR A 221 -2.27 -3.14 8.80
CA THR A 221 -2.96 -1.91 8.39
C THR A 221 -2.25 -1.18 7.26
N GLY A 222 -0.92 -1.17 7.25
CA GLY A 222 -0.15 -0.57 6.17
C GLY A 222 -0.42 -1.27 4.84
N HIS A 223 -0.53 -2.60 4.87
CA HIS A 223 -0.94 -3.37 3.69
C HIS A 223 -2.34 -2.99 3.21
N ALA A 224 -3.31 -2.90 4.12
CA ALA A 224 -4.69 -2.54 3.79
C ALA A 224 -4.78 -1.18 3.09
N VAL A 225 -4.12 -0.16 3.66
CA VAL A 225 -4.09 1.18 3.08
C VAL A 225 -3.34 1.21 1.75
N TYR A 226 -2.23 0.49 1.62
CA TYR A 226 -1.47 0.48 0.36
C TYR A 226 -2.21 -0.20 -0.79
N LEU A 227 -3.07 -1.19 -0.52
CA LEU A 227 -3.94 -1.78 -1.55
C LEU A 227 -4.92 -0.76 -2.13
N ALA A 228 -5.45 0.15 -1.30
CA ALA A 228 -6.36 1.21 -1.74
C ALA A 228 -5.73 2.14 -2.78
N LYS A 229 -4.40 2.28 -2.79
CA LYS A 229 -3.68 3.05 -3.81
C LYS A 229 -4.02 2.60 -5.24
N ASN A 230 -4.22 1.31 -5.46
CA ASN A 230 -4.51 0.76 -6.79
C ASN A 230 -5.95 1.04 -7.28
N ALA A 231 -6.85 1.39 -6.36
CA ALA A 231 -8.21 1.79 -6.69
C ALA A 231 -8.33 3.26 -7.09
N LEU A 232 -7.44 4.11 -6.56
CA LEU A 232 -7.39 5.53 -6.90
C LEU A 232 -6.95 5.75 -8.36
N PRO A 233 -7.32 6.90 -8.98
CA PRO A 233 -6.78 7.29 -10.28
C PRO A 233 -5.24 7.33 -10.25
N ARG A 234 -4.59 6.85 -11.31
CA ARG A 234 -3.13 6.68 -11.38
C ARG A 234 -2.35 7.96 -11.04
N ASP A 235 -2.85 9.09 -11.49
CA ASP A 235 -2.22 10.40 -11.32
C ASP A 235 -2.86 11.25 -10.21
N PHE A 236 -3.69 10.62 -9.36
CA PHE A 236 -4.34 11.28 -8.25
C PHE A 236 -3.31 11.93 -7.32
N SER A 237 -3.51 13.21 -7.02
CA SER A 237 -2.66 14.02 -6.15
C SER A 237 -3.46 14.81 -5.14
N GLY A 238 -4.70 14.41 -4.89
CA GLY A 238 -5.57 15.02 -3.88
C GLY A 238 -5.31 14.45 -2.49
N ASP A 239 -6.26 14.70 -1.60
CA ASP A 239 -6.18 14.30 -0.20
C ASP A 239 -6.82 12.92 0.01
N ILE A 240 -6.32 12.15 0.98
CA ILE A 240 -6.91 10.89 1.40
C ILE A 240 -7.21 10.93 2.89
N ILE A 241 -8.37 10.45 3.28
CA ILE A 241 -8.71 10.17 4.67
C ILE A 241 -8.64 8.66 4.87
N ILE A 242 -7.90 8.20 5.86
CA ILE A 242 -7.87 6.82 6.32
C ILE A 242 -8.67 6.78 7.62
N THR A 243 -9.68 5.92 7.68
CA THR A 243 -10.47 5.67 8.89
C THR A 243 -10.80 4.18 9.01
N TYR A 244 -11.41 3.79 10.13
CA TYR A 244 -11.78 2.40 10.40
C TYR A 244 -13.29 2.23 10.44
N ALA A 245 -13.73 1.02 10.10
CA ALA A 245 -15.14 0.66 10.14
C ALA A 245 -15.67 0.41 11.56
N ASP A 246 -14.82 0.43 12.59
CA ASP A 246 -15.16 0.09 13.98
C ASP A 246 -15.14 1.27 14.96
N ASN A 247 -15.03 2.51 14.45
CA ASN A 247 -15.12 3.75 15.23
C ASN A 247 -16.46 4.48 14.96
N PRO A 248 -17.59 4.07 15.57
CA PRO A 248 -18.89 4.64 15.28
C PRO A 248 -19.06 6.10 15.74
N GLY A 249 -18.21 6.57 16.67
CA GLY A 249 -18.25 7.94 17.17
C GLY A 249 -17.62 8.98 16.23
N VAL A 250 -16.91 8.55 15.18
CA VAL A 250 -16.37 9.46 14.17
C VAL A 250 -17.50 9.92 13.25
N ASP A 251 -18.00 11.12 13.51
CA ASP A 251 -19.09 11.76 12.77
C ASP A 251 -18.57 12.71 11.67
N SER A 252 -19.51 13.23 10.86
CA SER A 252 -19.16 14.18 9.78
C SER A 252 -18.58 15.49 10.31
N SER A 253 -19.04 15.98 11.46
CA SER A 253 -18.54 17.22 12.09
C SER A 253 -17.06 17.10 12.47
N LEU A 254 -16.66 15.94 13.01
CA LEU A 254 -15.27 15.64 13.31
C LEU A 254 -14.42 15.54 12.04
N LEU A 255 -14.94 14.92 10.97
CA LEU A 255 -14.25 14.89 9.68
C LEU A 255 -14.11 16.28 9.07
N ASP A 256 -15.13 17.14 9.16
CA ASP A 256 -15.07 18.52 8.67
C ASP A 256 -13.99 19.32 9.41
N ARG A 257 -13.92 19.25 10.74
CA ARG A 257 -12.85 19.88 11.53
C ARG A 257 -11.46 19.34 11.16
N LEU A 258 -11.34 18.03 10.96
CA LEU A 258 -10.09 17.40 10.55
C LEU A 258 -9.64 17.89 9.16
N ILE A 259 -10.57 18.00 8.20
CA ILE A 259 -10.32 18.51 6.86
C ILE A 259 -9.89 19.98 6.91
N GLU A 260 -10.60 20.81 7.68
CA GLU A 260 -10.26 22.23 7.82
C GLU A 260 -8.86 22.42 8.39
N CYS A 261 -8.53 21.69 9.46
CA CYS A 261 -7.20 21.71 10.07
C CYS A 261 -6.11 21.26 9.10
N HIS A 262 -6.38 20.22 8.30
CA HIS A 262 -5.47 19.75 7.26
C HIS A 262 -5.20 20.82 6.19
N GLN A 263 -6.24 21.52 5.72
CA GLN A 263 -6.06 22.59 4.73
C GLN A 263 -5.28 23.77 5.32
N ARG A 264 -5.54 24.12 6.58
CA ARG A 264 -4.79 25.18 7.29
C ARG A 264 -3.30 24.87 7.34
N TYR A 265 -2.92 23.67 7.79
CA TYR A 265 -1.51 23.26 7.80
C TYR A 265 -0.88 23.18 6.41
N LYS A 266 -1.64 22.76 5.38
CA LYS A 266 -1.17 22.80 3.99
C LYS A 266 -0.81 24.22 3.55
N GLN A 267 -1.61 25.21 3.94
CA GLN A 267 -1.37 26.61 3.61
C GLN A 267 -0.19 27.18 4.40
N GLU A 268 -0.12 26.94 5.71
CA GLU A 268 0.92 27.47 6.60
C GLU A 268 2.31 26.87 6.34
N ILE A 269 2.40 25.56 6.14
CA ILE A 269 3.68 24.83 6.04
C ILE A 269 4.08 24.61 4.57
N GLY A 270 3.11 24.60 3.66
CA GLY A 270 3.35 24.40 2.23
C GLY A 270 3.88 23.01 1.89
N LYS A 271 4.84 22.95 0.95
CA LYS A 271 5.32 21.69 0.34
C LYS A 271 5.94 20.68 1.31
N LYS A 272 6.35 21.12 2.51
CA LYS A 272 6.90 20.22 3.54
C LYS A 272 5.81 19.43 4.27
N TYR A 273 4.56 19.88 4.27
CA TYR A 273 3.50 19.20 4.98
C TYR A 273 2.96 17.98 4.21
N ALA A 274 2.78 16.86 4.92
CA ALA A 274 2.35 15.61 4.32
C ALA A 274 1.08 15.00 4.95
N ALA A 275 0.86 15.13 6.25
CA ALA A 275 -0.25 14.47 6.92
C ALA A 275 -0.67 15.11 8.25
N LEU A 276 -1.93 14.87 8.64
CA LEU A 276 -2.52 15.13 9.94
C LEU A 276 -3.00 13.82 10.55
N ILE A 277 -2.61 13.54 11.79
CA ILE A 277 -3.12 12.41 12.56
C ILE A 277 -4.19 12.92 13.53
N LEU A 278 -5.36 12.30 13.57
CA LEU A 278 -6.36 12.58 14.59
C LEU A 278 -5.94 11.91 15.90
N THR A 279 -5.81 12.66 16.99
CA THR A 279 -5.29 12.16 18.27
C THR A 279 -6.24 12.50 19.42
N GLY A 280 -6.13 11.72 20.49
CA GLY A 280 -6.81 11.96 21.77
C GLY A 280 -5.81 11.87 22.91
N ARG A 281 -6.25 12.23 24.13
CA ARG A 281 -5.49 12.01 25.35
C ARG A 281 -6.17 10.98 26.21
N MET A 282 -5.40 10.01 26.68
CA MET A 282 -5.89 9.03 27.64
C MET A 282 -4.71 8.51 28.46
N SER A 283 -4.87 8.52 29.78
CA SER A 283 -3.87 7.93 30.68
C SER A 283 -3.65 6.47 30.34
N TYR A 284 -2.40 6.05 30.41
CA TYR A 284 -1.96 4.71 30.13
C TYR A 284 -2.58 3.64 31.02
N ALA A 285 -2.90 3.99 32.26
CA ALA A 285 -3.56 3.14 33.24
C ALA A 285 -5.08 3.00 32.99
N GLY A 286 -5.64 3.75 32.04
CA GLY A 286 -7.05 3.68 31.68
C GLY A 286 -7.42 2.34 31.04
N ILE A 287 -8.59 1.80 31.40
CA ILE A 287 -9.18 0.64 30.75
C ILE A 287 -9.36 0.97 29.26
N GLY A 288 -8.74 0.18 28.36
CA GLY A 288 -8.78 0.39 26.90
C GLY A 288 -7.62 1.23 26.32
N ALA A 289 -6.85 1.94 27.16
CA ALA A 289 -5.70 2.74 26.73
C ALA A 289 -4.52 1.91 26.22
N SER A 290 -4.50 0.62 26.55
CA SER A 290 -3.48 -0.35 26.20
C SER A 290 -3.47 -0.71 24.71
N ALA A 291 -4.49 -0.36 23.91
CA ALA A 291 -4.51 -0.74 22.50
C ALA A 291 -3.84 0.26 21.55
N TYR A 292 -3.68 1.53 21.95
CA TYR A 292 -3.28 2.61 21.04
C TYR A 292 -1.77 2.87 21.02
N GLY A 293 -1.24 3.21 19.84
CA GLY A 293 0.12 3.75 19.70
C GLY A 293 0.25 5.14 20.32
N ARG A 294 1.45 5.48 20.81
CA ARG A 294 1.75 6.76 21.47
C ARG A 294 2.44 7.73 20.53
N ILE A 295 2.00 8.98 20.56
CA ILE A 295 2.53 10.06 19.71
C ILE A 295 3.83 10.59 20.32
N ILE A 296 4.93 10.43 19.60
CA ILE A 296 6.22 10.97 20.01
C ILE A 296 6.47 12.26 19.26
N ARG A 297 6.82 13.31 20.01
CA ARG A 297 7.09 14.65 19.49
C ARG A 297 8.54 15.08 19.70
N ASP A 298 9.06 15.93 18.81
CA ASP A 298 10.29 16.66 19.06
C ASP A 298 10.05 17.94 19.89
N SER A 299 11.09 18.75 20.06
CA SER A 299 11.05 20.03 20.79
C SER A 299 10.29 21.13 20.05
N GLU A 300 10.04 20.97 18.74
CA GLU A 300 9.28 21.91 17.90
C GLU A 300 7.82 21.47 17.73
N ASP A 301 7.36 20.54 18.57
CA ASP A 301 6.01 19.99 18.55
C ASP A 301 5.64 19.29 17.23
N ASN A 302 6.63 18.81 16.47
CA ASN A 302 6.36 17.96 15.31
C ASN A 302 6.18 16.50 15.75
N VAL A 303 5.27 15.78 15.10
CA VAL A 303 5.14 14.32 15.30
C VAL A 303 6.32 13.63 14.61
N ILE A 304 7.15 12.95 15.39
CA ILE A 304 8.38 12.31 14.88
C ILE A 304 8.27 10.78 14.80
N ASP A 305 7.41 10.17 15.60
CA ASP A 305 7.16 8.73 15.56
C ASP A 305 5.83 8.37 16.24
N ILE A 306 5.35 7.15 15.97
CA ILE A 306 4.23 6.53 16.68
C ILE A 306 4.70 5.19 17.21
N VAL A 307 4.65 5.01 18.53
CA VAL A 307 5.12 3.77 19.16
C VAL A 307 3.93 2.94 19.62
N GLU A 308 3.73 1.78 18.98
CA GLU A 308 2.68 0.83 19.37
C GLU A 308 2.89 0.29 20.79
N ARG A 309 1.80 0.08 21.55
CA ARG A 309 1.84 -0.56 22.90
C ARG A 309 2.73 -1.79 22.90
N LYS A 310 2.49 -2.71 21.95
CA LYS A 310 3.21 -3.99 21.86
C LYS A 310 4.71 -3.80 21.65
N GLN A 311 5.14 -2.67 21.08
CA GLN A 311 6.57 -2.37 20.99
C GLN A 311 7.12 -1.96 22.36
N ILE A 312 6.40 -1.12 23.11
CA ILE A 312 6.80 -0.69 24.46
C ILE A 312 6.81 -1.89 25.43
N ASP A 313 5.83 -2.79 25.33
CA ASP A 313 5.74 -3.96 26.21
C ASP A 313 6.88 -4.97 26.02
N ARG A 314 7.42 -5.02 24.80
CA ARG A 314 8.57 -5.86 24.45
C ARG A 314 9.91 -5.22 24.81
N MET A 315 9.93 -3.95 25.21
CA MET A 315 11.14 -3.30 25.69
C MET A 315 11.52 -3.86 27.06
N GLU A 316 12.80 -4.11 27.26
CA GLU A 316 13.37 -4.35 28.59
C GLU A 316 13.27 -3.08 29.43
N ASP A 317 13.10 -3.20 30.75
CA ASP A 317 12.76 -2.06 31.61
C ASP A 317 13.83 -0.97 31.65
N GLU A 318 15.10 -1.33 31.44
CA GLU A 318 16.25 -0.42 31.37
C GLU A 318 16.54 0.06 29.93
N SER A 319 15.85 -0.49 28.93
CA SER A 319 16.13 -0.16 27.53
C SER A 319 15.67 1.25 27.16
N LEU A 320 16.48 1.90 26.33
CA LEU A 320 16.22 3.23 25.79
C LEU A 320 15.85 3.14 24.32
N LYS A 321 14.79 3.84 23.92
CA LYS A 321 14.39 3.98 22.51
C LYS A 321 14.82 5.34 21.98
N HIS A 322 15.54 5.32 20.85
CA HIS A 322 16.09 6.50 20.20
C HIS A 322 15.21 6.97 19.04
N PHE A 323 14.90 8.27 19.02
CA PHE A 323 14.14 8.97 17.99
C PHE A 323 14.96 10.15 17.44
N GLY A 324 16.13 9.84 16.88
CA GLY A 324 17.14 10.86 16.57
C GLY A 324 17.79 11.39 17.85
N CYS A 325 17.68 12.69 18.11
CA CYS A 325 18.23 13.32 19.32
C CYS A 325 17.40 13.08 20.58
N LYS A 326 16.15 12.60 20.45
CA LYS A 326 15.28 12.29 21.58
C LYS A 326 15.46 10.84 21.99
N VAL A 327 15.66 10.59 23.28
CA VAL A 327 15.81 9.25 23.85
C VAL A 327 14.80 9.11 24.98
N LEU A 328 14.02 8.02 24.97
CA LEU A 328 13.00 7.76 25.98
C LEU A 328 13.16 6.36 26.58
N SER A 329 13.03 6.26 27.90
CA SER A 329 12.89 4.98 28.58
C SER A 329 11.49 4.38 28.40
N LYS A 330 11.35 3.11 28.74
CA LYS A 330 10.04 2.43 28.76
C LYS A 330 9.02 3.15 29.65
N GLN A 331 9.42 3.60 30.84
CA GLN A 331 8.55 4.32 31.78
C GLN A 331 8.14 5.68 31.22
N GLN A 332 9.05 6.40 30.57
CA GLN A 332 8.72 7.67 29.90
C GLN A 332 7.76 7.45 28.72
N LEU A 333 7.90 6.36 27.96
CA LEU A 333 6.95 6.00 26.90
C LEU A 333 5.55 5.70 27.47
N TYR A 334 5.46 5.06 28.63
CA TYR A 334 4.19 4.82 29.33
C TYR A 334 3.54 6.10 29.87
N GLN A 335 4.30 7.17 30.10
CA GLN A 335 3.77 8.46 30.54
C GLN A 335 3.23 9.31 29.38
N VAL A 336 3.43 8.90 28.12
CA VAL A 336 2.85 9.61 26.98
C VAL A 336 1.35 9.31 26.91
N GLU A 337 0.54 10.35 27.14
CA GLU A 337 -0.92 10.25 27.14
C GLU A 337 -1.56 10.51 25.78
N GLU A 338 -0.88 11.25 24.89
CA GLU A 338 -1.39 11.47 23.53
C GLU A 338 -1.29 10.16 22.72
N PHE A 339 -2.42 9.68 22.26
CA PHE A 339 -2.52 8.44 21.52
C PHE A 339 -2.95 8.66 20.06
N ASN A 340 -2.48 7.77 19.21
CA ASN A 340 -2.87 7.68 17.81
C ASN A 340 -4.20 6.96 17.67
N SER A 341 -5.22 7.64 17.12
CA SER A 341 -6.48 6.97 16.74
C SER A 341 -6.35 6.07 15.52
N GLY A 342 -5.28 6.24 14.73
CA GLY A 342 -5.07 5.64 13.42
C GLY A 342 -5.79 6.38 12.29
N ILE A 343 -6.67 7.33 12.60
CA ILE A 343 -7.37 8.14 11.61
C ILE A 343 -6.42 9.24 11.13
N VAL A 344 -6.24 9.31 9.81
CA VAL A 344 -5.24 10.19 9.18
C VAL A 344 -5.87 10.87 7.98
N ILE A 345 -5.63 12.16 7.81
CA ILE A 345 -5.81 12.85 6.52
C ILE A 345 -4.44 13.24 5.96
N ALA A 346 -4.17 12.92 4.69
CA ALA A 346 -2.85 13.09 4.11
C ALA A 346 -2.88 13.51 2.65
N CYS A 347 -1.81 14.20 2.24
CA CYS A 347 -1.47 14.38 0.83
C CYS A 347 -1.13 13.01 0.24
N SER A 348 -1.94 12.53 -0.71
CA SER A 348 -1.88 11.13 -1.17
C SER A 348 -0.51 10.67 -1.66
N LYS A 349 0.16 11.46 -2.51
CA LYS A 349 1.47 11.13 -3.10
C LYS A 349 2.57 10.86 -2.06
N PRO A 350 2.96 11.84 -1.22
CA PRO A 350 4.01 11.61 -0.23
C PRO A 350 3.64 10.50 0.76
N TYR A 351 2.37 10.40 1.14
CA TYR A 351 1.88 9.36 2.06
C TYR A 351 2.07 7.96 1.48
N PHE A 352 1.58 7.69 0.26
CA PHE A 352 1.73 6.37 -0.37
C PHE A 352 3.18 6.04 -0.71
N GLU A 353 4.01 7.03 -1.04
CA GLU A 353 5.43 6.79 -1.22
C GLU A 353 6.13 6.39 0.08
N ALA A 354 5.83 7.07 1.19
CA ALA A 354 6.35 6.73 2.51
C ALA A 354 5.89 5.32 2.92
N LEU A 355 4.58 5.07 2.85
CA LEU A 355 3.99 3.78 3.19
C LEU A 355 4.54 2.63 2.33
N GLY A 356 4.83 2.87 1.05
CA GLY A 356 5.43 1.85 0.18
C GLY A 356 6.85 1.43 0.58
N ASN A 357 7.54 2.23 1.39
CA ASN A 357 8.91 1.99 1.83
C ASN A 357 9.02 1.42 3.25
N ILE A 358 7.91 1.18 3.94
CA ILE A 358 7.92 0.52 5.26
C ILE A 358 8.24 -0.97 5.12
N TYR A 359 8.67 -1.55 6.23
CA TYR A 359 9.01 -2.96 6.38
C TYR A 359 8.04 -3.63 7.36
N ALA A 360 7.91 -4.95 7.30
CA ALA A 360 7.05 -5.66 8.24
C ALA A 360 7.75 -5.79 9.60
N SER A 361 6.96 -5.71 10.66
CA SER A 361 7.36 -6.19 11.98
C SER A 361 6.99 -7.66 12.14
N GLN A 362 7.83 -8.43 12.82
CA GLN A 362 7.57 -9.84 13.13
C GLN A 362 6.99 -9.99 14.55
N THR A 363 5.99 -10.85 14.72
CA THR A 363 5.50 -11.28 16.03
C THR A 363 6.37 -12.42 16.58
N GLN A 364 6.44 -12.55 17.90
CA GLN A 364 7.14 -13.66 18.57
C GLN A 364 6.29 -14.95 18.64
N GLN A 365 5.16 -15.00 17.93
CA GLN A 365 4.30 -16.18 17.88
C GLN A 365 4.96 -17.28 17.04
N ASP A 366 4.55 -18.53 17.26
CA ASP A 366 4.94 -19.67 16.42
C ASP A 366 3.70 -20.26 15.73
N PRO A 367 3.60 -20.24 14.38
CA PRO A 367 4.55 -19.62 13.46
C PRO A 367 4.52 -18.07 13.54
N PRO A 368 5.64 -17.39 13.22
CA PRO A 368 5.72 -15.94 13.28
C PRO A 368 4.80 -15.30 12.26
N LYS A 369 4.09 -14.26 12.70
CA LYS A 369 3.25 -13.43 11.85
C LYS A 369 4.00 -12.15 11.50
N TYR A 370 3.88 -11.72 10.25
CA TYR A 370 4.46 -10.46 9.79
C TYR A 370 3.35 -9.45 9.53
N GLU A 371 3.51 -8.23 10.03
CA GLU A 371 2.54 -7.15 9.85
C GLU A 371 3.24 -5.86 9.44
N TYR A 372 2.74 -5.24 8.37
CA TYR A 372 3.10 -3.89 7.95
C TYR A 372 2.21 -2.90 8.70
N TYR A 373 2.78 -2.11 9.61
CA TYR A 373 2.02 -1.12 10.37
C TYR A 373 1.87 0.17 9.58
N ALA A 374 0.65 0.67 9.45
CA ALA A 374 0.41 1.95 8.79
C ALA A 374 1.15 3.09 9.50
N THR A 375 1.31 3.00 10.83
CA THR A 375 1.95 4.00 11.69
C THR A 375 3.42 4.29 11.36
N ASP A 376 4.12 3.34 10.72
CA ASP A 376 5.50 3.52 10.25
C ASP A 376 5.63 4.58 9.14
N PHE A 377 4.52 5.10 8.60
CA PHE A 377 4.54 6.18 7.63
C PHE A 377 5.19 7.46 8.18
N VAL A 378 5.08 7.72 9.49
CA VAL A 378 5.59 8.94 10.14
C VAL A 378 7.12 9.01 10.03
N SER A 379 7.80 7.94 10.46
CA SER A 379 9.27 7.88 10.42
C SER A 379 9.79 7.95 8.97
N GLN A 380 9.08 7.32 8.02
CA GLN A 380 9.40 7.39 6.59
C GLN A 380 9.22 8.80 6.01
N LEU A 381 8.13 9.51 6.31
CA LEU A 381 7.92 10.90 5.86
C LEU A 381 9.00 11.82 6.44
N ARG A 382 9.30 11.68 7.73
CA ARG A 382 10.34 12.47 8.40
C ARG A 382 11.71 12.26 7.77
N SER A 383 12.05 11.02 7.40
CA SER A 383 13.32 10.72 6.71
C SER A 383 13.48 11.46 5.38
N LYS A 384 12.38 11.92 4.78
CA LYS A 384 12.34 12.72 3.55
C LYS A 384 12.23 14.23 3.82
N GLY A 385 12.32 14.67 5.08
CA GLY A 385 12.15 16.06 5.47
C GLY A 385 10.70 16.57 5.38
N LEU A 386 9.73 15.66 5.34
CA LEU A 386 8.30 16.00 5.35
C LEU A 386 7.76 15.99 6.78
N LEU A 387 6.81 16.87 7.04
CA LEU A 387 6.22 17.12 8.34
C LEU A 387 4.86 16.44 8.48
N VAL A 388 4.65 15.88 9.67
CA VAL A 388 3.39 15.31 10.13
C VAL A 388 2.95 16.12 11.35
N ARG A 389 1.69 16.56 11.34
CA ARG A 389 1.04 17.21 12.48
C ARG A 389 0.00 16.27 13.08
N SER A 390 -0.50 16.61 14.27
CA SER A 390 -1.72 15.98 14.78
C SER A 390 -2.81 17.00 15.05
N PHE A 391 -4.04 16.51 15.11
CA PHE A 391 -5.21 17.24 15.54
C PHE A 391 -5.73 16.55 16.80
N LEU A 392 -5.38 17.13 17.94
CA LEU A 392 -5.82 16.66 19.25
C LEU A 392 -7.27 17.11 19.50
N ILE A 393 -8.17 16.17 19.72
CA ILE A 393 -9.56 16.49 20.03
C ILE A 393 -9.74 16.84 21.51
N PRO A 394 -10.82 17.58 21.87
CA PRO A 394 -11.16 17.84 23.25
C PRO A 394 -11.36 16.54 24.05
N GLU A 395 -10.98 16.54 25.32
CA GLU A 395 -11.01 15.36 26.18
C GLU A 395 -12.41 14.71 26.24
N GLN A 396 -13.46 15.54 26.33
CA GLN A 396 -14.85 15.10 26.32
C GLN A 396 -15.31 14.43 25.02
N GLU A 397 -14.57 14.59 23.92
CA GLU A 397 -14.84 13.93 22.64
C GLU A 397 -13.96 12.69 22.42
N THR A 398 -13.03 12.38 23.33
CA THR A 398 -12.07 11.26 23.19
C THR A 398 -12.75 9.93 22.90
N TRP A 399 -13.93 9.71 23.47
CA TRP A 399 -14.74 8.51 23.24
C TRP A 399 -15.08 8.28 21.76
N LYS A 400 -15.13 9.34 20.94
CA LYS A 400 -15.40 9.23 19.50
C LYS A 400 -14.32 8.45 18.76
N LEU A 401 -13.09 8.44 19.29
CA LEU A 401 -11.94 7.72 18.74
C LEU A 401 -11.86 6.28 19.24
N GLU A 402 -12.73 5.88 20.17
CA GLU A 402 -12.75 4.52 20.69
C GLU A 402 -13.28 3.58 19.61
N GLY A 403 -12.55 2.48 19.41
CA GLY A 403 -13.04 1.31 18.68
C GLY A 403 -13.38 0.20 19.66
N ALA A 404 -14.29 -0.69 19.28
CA ALA A 404 -14.59 -1.88 20.06
C ALA A 404 -13.89 -3.12 19.46
N ASN A 405 -13.30 -3.96 20.30
CA ASN A 405 -12.71 -5.24 19.92
C ASN A 405 -13.46 -6.44 20.50
N THR A 406 -14.32 -6.22 21.49
CA THR A 406 -15.27 -7.21 22.02
C THR A 406 -16.71 -6.69 21.97
N VAL A 407 -17.70 -7.57 22.15
CA VAL A 407 -19.11 -7.17 22.22
C VAL A 407 -19.35 -6.31 23.48
N GLU A 408 -18.71 -6.64 24.61
CA GLU A 408 -18.85 -5.87 25.84
C GLU A 408 -18.26 -4.46 25.72
N GLU A 409 -17.15 -4.31 25.00
CA GLU A 409 -16.59 -2.98 24.66
C GLU A 409 -17.56 -2.20 23.77
N LEU A 410 -18.21 -2.88 22.82
CA LEU A 410 -19.17 -2.25 21.92
C LEU A 410 -20.44 -1.79 22.64
N ASP A 411 -20.96 -2.57 23.59
CA ASP A 411 -22.12 -2.19 24.40
C ASP A 411 -21.82 -0.96 25.28
N LYS A 412 -20.63 -0.93 25.90
CA LYS A 412 -20.15 0.25 26.64
C LYS A 412 -20.04 1.47 25.75
N LEU A 413 -19.54 1.31 24.53
CA LEU A 413 -19.47 2.38 23.55
C LEU A 413 -20.87 2.84 23.12
N GLY A 414 -21.84 1.92 23.05
CA GLY A 414 -23.25 2.21 22.78
C GLY A 414 -23.86 3.12 23.84
N ALA A 415 -23.60 2.84 25.12
CA ALA A 415 -24.06 3.68 26.23
C ALA A 415 -23.46 5.11 26.16
N LYS A 416 -22.17 5.23 25.83
CA LYS A 416 -21.51 6.53 25.61
C LYS A 416 -22.14 7.27 24.42
N PHE A 417 -22.39 6.57 23.33
CA PHE A 417 -22.99 7.14 22.11
C PHE A 417 -24.35 7.78 22.41
N TRP A 418 -25.22 7.10 23.18
CA TRP A 418 -26.53 7.65 23.56
C TRP A 418 -26.45 8.83 24.54
N THR A 419 -25.50 8.78 25.48
CA THR A 419 -25.39 9.80 26.54
C THR A 419 -24.63 11.06 26.09
N MET A 420 -23.72 10.94 25.13
CA MET A 420 -22.79 12.01 24.73
C MET A 420 -23.03 12.59 23.33
N GLY A 421 -24.23 12.41 22.76
CA GLY A 421 -24.67 13.15 21.57
C GLY A 421 -24.55 12.41 20.24
N GLY A 422 -24.60 11.08 20.24
CA GLY A 422 -24.97 10.33 19.06
C GLY A 422 -26.44 10.58 18.73
N ASN A 423 -26.69 11.58 17.88
CA ASN A 423 -28.01 12.13 17.52
C ASN A 423 -29.22 11.21 17.76
N ARG A 424 -30.15 11.71 18.59
CA ARG A 424 -31.58 11.40 18.54
C ARG A 424 -32.17 11.75 17.17
#